data_AF-A0A6I3ALF1-F1
#
_entry.id   AF-A0A6I3ALF1-F1
#
_cell.length_a   1.000
_cell.length_b   1.000
_cell.length_c   1.000
_cell.angle_alpha   90.00
_cell.angle_beta   90.00
_cell.angle_gamma   90.00
#
_symmetry.space_group_name_H-M   'P 1'
#
loop_
_entity.id
_entity.type
_entity.pdbx_description
1 polymer ?
#
loop_
_entity_poly.entity_id
_entity_poly.type
_entity_poly.pdbx_seq_one_letter_code
_entity_poly.pdbx_strand_id
1 'polypeptide(L)'
;MMFRTGDRVRVTRRSPDGAHVFEYGFLERIDSGRTHAIVLLDDELSPQRVALADIAPIAIATVELCIDTNHMETAPSGEPALRDELVVLWQAEAEQAGINVENLIILPMGSRAGLDTWALAELHAGGVRFLLRARFTVAPPTVHVHAVPHYPLN
;
A
#
# COMPACT_ATOMS: atom_id res chain seq x y z
N MET A 1 1.98 18.51 5.31
CA MET A 1 3.23 17.76 5.59
C MET A 1 4.41 18.48 4.95
N MET A 2 5.58 18.45 5.56
CA MET A 2 6.78 19.12 5.03
C MET A 2 7.83 18.06 4.75
N PHE A 3 8.01 17.74 3.46
CA PHE A 3 9.04 16.82 3.01
C PHE A 3 10.44 17.43 3.16
N ARG A 4 11.43 16.58 3.43
CA ARG A 4 12.84 16.92 3.56
C ARG A 4 13.69 16.03 2.66
N THR A 5 14.81 16.57 2.18
CA THR A 5 15.81 15.77 1.47
C THR A 5 16.24 14.59 2.35
N GLY A 6 16.30 13.41 1.75
CA GLY A 6 16.57 12.13 2.41
C GLY A 6 15.33 11.40 2.90
N ASP A 7 14.14 12.02 2.87
CA ASP A 7 12.90 11.34 3.27
C ASP A 7 12.61 10.17 2.31
N ARG A 8 12.23 9.03 2.90
CA ARG A 8 11.64 7.91 2.17
C ARG A 8 10.24 8.30 1.71
N VAL A 9 9.95 8.12 0.43
CA VAL A 9 8.68 8.51 -0.18
C VAL A 9 8.10 7.41 -1.04
N ARG A 10 6.76 7.41 -1.13
CA ARG A 10 5.98 6.66 -2.12
C ARG A 10 5.66 7.59 -3.27
N VAL A 11 5.87 7.12 -4.49
CA VAL A 11 5.43 7.76 -5.73
C VAL A 11 4.28 6.94 -6.29
N THR A 12 3.15 7.60 -6.56
CA THR A 12 2.03 6.98 -7.25
C THR A 12 2.12 7.29 -8.74
N ARG A 13 2.23 6.26 -9.58
CA ARG A 13 2.11 6.37 -11.02
C ARG A 13 0.86 5.64 -11.51
N ARG A 14 0.46 5.97 -12.73
CA ARG A 14 -0.58 5.23 -13.44
C ARG A 14 0.10 4.34 -14.48
N SER A 15 -0.18 3.04 -14.44
CA SER A 15 0.25 2.11 -15.48
C SER A 15 -0.44 2.44 -16.81
N PRO A 16 0.09 1.95 -17.95
CA PRO A 16 -0.59 2.06 -19.24
C PRO A 16 -2.04 1.54 -19.20
N ASP A 17 -2.31 0.56 -18.36
CA ASP A 17 -3.61 -0.10 -18.19
C ASP A 17 -4.55 0.67 -17.24
N GLY A 18 -4.10 1.81 -16.70
CA GLY A 18 -4.90 2.66 -15.83
C GLY A 18 -4.85 2.30 -14.35
N ALA A 19 -4.18 1.21 -13.98
CA ALA A 19 -3.97 0.82 -12.59
C ALA A 19 -2.98 1.75 -11.89
N HIS A 20 -3.12 1.91 -10.57
CA HIS A 20 -2.14 2.64 -9.78
C HIS A 20 -0.95 1.73 -9.46
N VAL A 21 0.25 2.19 -9.79
CA VAL A 21 1.52 1.54 -9.43
C VAL A 21 2.18 2.41 -8.38
N PHE A 22 2.68 1.78 -7.33
CA PHE A 22 3.41 2.45 -6.26
C PHE A 22 4.89 2.12 -6.40
N GLU A 23 5.72 3.15 -6.46
CA GLU A 23 7.17 3.03 -6.50
C GLU A 23 7.74 3.72 -5.25
N TYR A 24 8.88 3.22 -4.76
CA TYR A 24 9.50 3.71 -3.55
C TYR A 24 10.86 4.31 -3.87
N GLY A 25 11.27 5.30 -3.07
CA GLY A 25 12.53 5.99 -3.28
C GLY A 25 12.85 7.01 -2.21
N PHE A 26 13.91 7.77 -2.45
CA PHE A 26 14.36 8.84 -1.56
C PHE A 26 14.23 10.20 -2.24
N LEU A 27 13.66 11.15 -1.51
CA LEU A 27 13.56 12.53 -1.97
C LEU A 27 14.94 13.20 -1.96
N GLU A 28 15.44 13.63 -3.11
CA GLU A 28 16.69 14.39 -3.17
C GLU A 28 16.46 15.89 -2.99
N ARG A 29 15.43 16.42 -3.64
CA ARG A 29 15.17 17.87 -3.68
C ARG A 29 13.73 18.16 -4.07
N ILE A 30 13.19 19.27 -3.55
CA ILE A 30 11.96 19.87 -4.02
C ILE A 30 12.31 21.11 -4.85
N ASP A 31 11.63 21.33 -5.97
CA ASP A 31 11.83 22.54 -6.76
C ASP A 31 11.38 23.80 -6.01
N SER A 32 11.89 24.96 -6.40
CA SER A 32 11.57 26.25 -5.75
C SER A 32 10.08 26.59 -5.83
N GLY A 33 9.38 26.12 -6.87
CA GLY A 33 7.95 26.27 -7.04
C GLY A 33 7.09 25.31 -6.20
N ARG A 34 7.69 24.31 -5.54
CA ARG A 34 7.00 23.23 -4.81
C ARG A 34 5.94 22.50 -5.64
N THR A 35 6.19 22.36 -6.93
CA THR A 35 5.31 21.64 -7.85
C THR A 35 5.85 20.27 -8.18
N HIS A 36 7.17 20.11 -8.16
CA HIS A 36 7.85 18.86 -8.44
C HIS A 36 8.94 18.58 -7.43
N ALA A 37 9.28 17.31 -7.33
CA ALA A 37 10.39 16.81 -6.57
C ALA A 37 11.29 15.94 -7.46
N ILE A 38 12.55 15.88 -7.09
CA ILE A 38 13.54 14.96 -7.64
C ILE A 38 13.65 13.80 -6.67
N VAL A 39 13.33 12.61 -7.13
CA VAL A 39 13.30 11.38 -6.33
C VAL A 39 14.21 10.36 -6.99
N LEU A 40 15.11 9.75 -6.21
CA LEU A 40 15.84 8.56 -6.63
C LEU A 40 14.98 7.34 -6.24
N LEU A 41 14.37 6.70 -7.24
CA LEU A 41 13.58 5.47 -7.03
C LEU A 41 14.52 4.28 -6.86
N ASP A 42 14.10 3.25 -6.13
CA ASP A 42 14.96 2.12 -5.79
C ASP A 42 15.43 1.32 -7.01
N ASP A 43 14.54 1.15 -7.97
CA ASP A 43 14.78 0.38 -9.19
C ASP A 43 15.38 1.24 -10.32
N GLU A 44 15.64 2.52 -10.06
CA GLU A 44 16.17 3.47 -11.05
C GLU A 44 17.57 3.94 -10.69
N LEU A 45 18.46 3.92 -11.68
CA LEU A 45 19.83 4.44 -11.51
C LEU A 45 19.91 5.96 -11.61
N SER A 46 18.85 6.62 -12.09
CA SER A 46 18.83 8.06 -12.34
C SER A 46 17.66 8.75 -11.63
N PRO A 47 17.89 9.92 -11.01
CA PRO A 47 16.83 10.65 -10.33
C PRO A 47 15.71 11.05 -11.29
N GLN A 48 14.48 10.84 -10.86
CA GLN A 48 13.27 11.14 -11.61
C GLN A 48 12.63 12.43 -11.12
N ARG A 49 12.14 13.24 -12.07
CA ARG A 49 11.30 14.41 -11.75
C ARG A 49 9.84 13.97 -11.66
N VAL A 50 9.26 14.09 -10.47
CA VAL A 50 7.90 13.65 -10.17
C VAL A 50 7.08 14.83 -9.66
N ALA A 51 5.78 14.88 -9.98
CA ALA A 51 4.90 15.91 -9.43
C ALA A 51 4.74 15.71 -7.93
N LEU A 52 4.80 16.79 -7.15
CA LEU A 52 4.72 16.71 -5.69
C LEU A 52 3.36 16.16 -5.20
N ALA A 53 2.31 16.29 -6.01
CA ALA A 53 0.99 15.75 -5.75
C ALA A 53 0.93 14.21 -5.80
N ASP A 54 1.87 13.58 -6.51
CA ASP A 54 1.96 12.12 -6.65
C ASP A 54 2.88 11.49 -5.58
N ILE A 55 3.41 12.30 -4.67
CA ILE A 55 4.34 11.88 -3.63
C ILE A 55 3.64 11.87 -2.28
N ALA A 56 3.80 10.77 -1.56
CA ALA A 56 3.35 10.63 -0.18
C ALA A 56 4.52 10.20 0.72
N PRO A 57 4.56 10.65 1.99
CA PRO A 57 5.51 10.10 2.96
C PRO A 57 5.16 8.64 3.24
N ILE A 58 6.17 7.84 3.59
CA ILE A 58 5.95 6.45 4.00
C ILE A 58 5.42 6.37 5.42
N ALA A 59 4.24 5.76 5.55
CA ALA A 59 3.71 5.22 6.79
C ALA A 59 3.00 3.90 6.48
N ILE A 60 2.83 3.04 7.48
CA ILE A 60 2.13 1.76 7.30
C ILE A 60 0.71 1.94 6.72
N ALA A 61 0.03 3.03 7.10
CA ALA A 61 -1.30 3.39 6.59
C ALA A 61 -1.29 3.91 5.15
N THR A 62 -0.13 4.21 4.59
CA THR A 62 0.05 4.63 3.18
C THR A 62 0.62 3.51 2.31
N VAL A 63 0.86 2.32 2.85
CA VAL A 63 1.20 1.15 2.04
C VAL A 63 -0.09 0.56 1.50
N GLU A 64 -0.19 0.51 0.18
CA GLU A 64 -1.35 0.04 -0.54
C GLU A 64 -0.92 -1.02 -1.55
N LEU A 65 -1.60 -2.15 -1.54
CA LEU A 65 -1.52 -3.16 -2.60
C LEU A 65 -2.79 -3.06 -3.43
N CYS A 66 -2.65 -2.83 -4.74
CA CYS A 66 -3.74 -2.76 -5.68
C CYS A 66 -3.55 -3.81 -6.77
N ILE A 67 -4.45 -4.78 -6.86
CA ILE A 67 -4.39 -5.84 -7.88
C ILE A 67 -5.62 -5.74 -8.77
N ASP A 68 -5.41 -5.73 -10.08
CA ASP A 68 -6.47 -5.91 -11.06
C ASP A 68 -6.90 -7.37 -11.08
N THR A 69 -8.21 -7.60 -10.90
CA THR A 69 -8.80 -8.93 -10.83
C THR A 69 -9.65 -9.28 -12.05
N ASN A 70 -9.63 -8.46 -13.12
CA ASN A 70 -10.37 -8.73 -14.37
C ASN A 70 -9.99 -10.07 -15.01
N HIS A 71 -8.75 -10.52 -14.79
CA HIS A 71 -8.22 -11.74 -15.36
C HIS A 71 -8.16 -12.91 -14.37
N MET A 72 -8.68 -12.74 -13.15
CA MET A 72 -8.73 -13.83 -12.18
C MET A 72 -9.95 -14.71 -12.45
N GLU A 73 -9.73 -16.03 -12.51
CA GLU A 73 -10.79 -17.02 -12.75
C GLU A 73 -11.77 -17.13 -11.56
N THR A 74 -11.33 -16.75 -10.37
CA THR A 74 -12.08 -16.88 -9.12
C THR A 74 -12.13 -15.56 -8.37
N ALA A 75 -13.33 -15.16 -7.93
CA ALA A 75 -13.49 -13.94 -7.14
C ALA A 75 -12.87 -14.13 -5.74
N PRO A 76 -11.91 -13.26 -5.33
CA PRO A 76 -11.22 -13.38 -4.04
C PRO A 76 -12.14 -13.22 -2.81
N SER A 77 -13.37 -12.75 -3.01
CA SER A 77 -14.41 -12.74 -1.98
C SER A 77 -14.88 -14.14 -1.58
N GLY A 78 -14.65 -15.18 -2.38
CA GLY A 78 -15.12 -16.55 -2.14
C GLY A 78 -14.05 -17.52 -1.64
N GLU A 79 -12.77 -17.21 -1.84
CA GLU A 79 -11.68 -18.18 -1.67
C GLU A 79 -10.74 -17.76 -0.52
N PRO A 80 -10.75 -18.48 0.62
CA PRO A 80 -9.92 -18.13 1.78
C PRO A 80 -8.42 -18.16 1.50
N ALA A 81 -7.94 -19.07 0.63
CA ALA A 81 -6.52 -19.17 0.28
C ALA A 81 -5.99 -17.89 -0.38
N LEU A 82 -6.79 -17.27 -1.27
CA LEU A 82 -6.44 -15.99 -1.89
C LEU A 82 -6.31 -14.86 -0.85
N ARG A 83 -7.03 -14.92 0.27
CA ARG A 83 -6.94 -13.91 1.33
C ARG A 83 -5.60 -13.97 2.06
N ASP A 84 -5.09 -15.17 2.31
CA ASP A 84 -3.78 -15.35 2.94
C ASP A 84 -2.66 -14.88 2.01
N GLU A 85 -2.76 -15.17 0.71
CA GLU A 85 -1.83 -14.68 -0.31
C GLU A 85 -1.82 -13.15 -0.40
N LEU A 86 -2.98 -12.48 -0.29
CA LEU A 86 -3.06 -11.02 -0.26
C LEU A 86 -2.30 -10.41 0.93
N VAL A 87 -2.26 -11.11 2.08
CA VAL A 87 -1.46 -10.66 3.24
C VAL A 87 0.02 -10.74 2.91
N VAL A 88 0.48 -11.85 2.30
CA VAL A 88 1.88 -12.04 1.92
C VAL A 88 2.33 -11.00 0.88
N LEU A 89 1.51 -10.76 -0.15
CA LEU A 89 1.80 -9.75 -1.16
C LEU A 89 1.89 -8.35 -0.55
N TRP A 90 0.95 -8.00 0.34
CA TRP A 90 0.99 -6.69 0.98
C TRP A 90 2.18 -6.54 1.94
N GLN A 91 2.58 -7.63 2.61
CA GLN A 91 3.78 -7.61 3.45
C GLN A 91 5.03 -7.32 2.62
N ALA A 92 5.17 -7.94 1.43
CA ALA A 92 6.28 -7.67 0.52
C ALA A 92 6.30 -6.19 0.09
N GLU A 93 5.14 -5.60 -0.20
CA GLU A 93 5.01 -4.16 -0.47
C GLU A 93 5.46 -3.29 0.71
N ALA A 94 5.09 -3.65 1.95
CA ALA A 94 5.51 -2.93 3.15
C ALA A 94 7.03 -3.02 3.37
N GLU A 95 7.63 -4.18 3.10
CA GLU A 95 9.07 -4.39 3.16
C GLU A 95 9.80 -3.55 2.11
N GLN A 96 9.30 -3.49 0.86
CA GLN A 96 9.84 -2.63 -0.19
C GLN A 96 9.71 -1.14 0.14
N ALA A 97 8.62 -0.74 0.82
CA ALA A 97 8.47 0.61 1.36
C ALA A 97 9.50 0.94 2.47
N GLY A 98 10.20 -0.05 3.02
CA GLY A 98 11.14 0.09 4.12
C GLY A 98 10.47 0.11 5.50
N ILE A 99 9.25 -0.41 5.61
CA ILE A 99 8.52 -0.48 6.89
C ILE A 99 8.74 -1.84 7.54
N ASN A 100 9.19 -1.81 8.80
CA ASN A 100 9.24 -2.99 9.63
C ASN A 100 7.83 -3.37 10.10
N VAL A 101 7.32 -4.49 9.60
CA VAL A 101 6.05 -5.08 10.06
C VAL A 101 6.35 -6.06 11.18
N GLU A 102 5.77 -5.81 12.35
CA GLU A 102 5.97 -6.61 13.55
C GLU A 102 4.68 -7.38 13.89
N ASN A 103 4.83 -8.61 14.41
CA ASN A 103 3.72 -9.39 14.98
C ASN A 103 2.49 -9.46 14.03
N LEU A 104 2.72 -9.84 12.77
CA LEU A 104 1.69 -10.07 11.77
C LEU A 104 0.96 -11.38 12.07
N ILE A 105 -0.33 -11.28 12.40
CA ILE A 105 -1.20 -12.39 12.76
C ILE A 105 -2.34 -12.45 11.74
N ILE A 106 -2.31 -13.47 10.88
CA ILE A 106 -3.37 -13.71 9.89
C ILE A 106 -4.65 -14.14 10.62
N LEU A 107 -5.77 -13.49 10.28
CA LEU A 107 -7.08 -13.80 10.83
C LEU A 107 -7.68 -15.00 10.08
N PRO A 108 -8.08 -16.08 10.77
CA PRO A 108 -8.63 -17.26 10.11
C PRO A 108 -9.81 -16.94 9.20
N MET A 109 -9.70 -17.32 7.92
CA MET A 109 -10.69 -17.07 6.86
C MET A 109 -10.96 -15.59 6.55
N GLY A 110 -10.32 -14.65 7.24
CA GLY A 110 -10.68 -13.24 7.24
C GLY A 110 -12.07 -12.98 7.85
N SER A 111 -12.19 -11.94 8.68
CA SER A 111 -13.50 -11.52 9.19
C SER A 111 -14.14 -10.55 8.22
N ARG A 112 -15.36 -10.84 7.76
CA ARG A 112 -16.12 -9.90 6.94
C ARG A 112 -16.40 -8.64 7.76
N ALA A 113 -15.81 -7.51 7.35
CA ALA A 113 -15.94 -6.21 8.00
C ALA A 113 -17.01 -5.32 7.35
N GLY A 114 -17.49 -5.70 6.16
CA GLY A 114 -18.54 -5.00 5.42
C GLY A 114 -18.99 -5.78 4.18
N LEU A 115 -19.82 -5.16 3.32
CA LEU A 115 -20.34 -5.83 2.11
C LEU A 115 -19.19 -6.33 1.22
N ASP A 116 -18.20 -5.47 0.98
CA ASP A 116 -17.06 -5.75 0.09
C ASP A 116 -15.72 -5.58 0.81
N THR A 117 -15.69 -5.73 2.13
CA THR A 117 -14.49 -5.48 2.94
C THR A 117 -14.25 -6.62 3.91
N TRP A 118 -13.00 -7.05 3.98
CA TRP A 118 -12.52 -8.15 4.80
C TRP A 118 -11.34 -7.70 5.64
N ALA A 119 -11.37 -8.03 6.92
CA ALA A 119 -10.20 -7.96 7.78
C ALA A 119 -9.36 -9.21 7.56
N LEU A 120 -8.11 -9.03 7.13
CA LEU A 120 -7.22 -10.11 6.73
C LEU A 120 -6.24 -10.52 7.83
N ALA A 121 -5.63 -9.53 8.49
CA ALA A 121 -4.60 -9.75 9.48
C ALA A 121 -4.55 -8.59 10.48
N GLU A 122 -3.97 -8.84 11.64
CA GLU A 122 -3.56 -7.80 12.57
C GLU A 122 -2.04 -7.68 12.55
N LEU A 123 -1.51 -6.48 12.73
CA LEU A 123 -0.07 -6.24 12.72
C LEU A 123 0.30 -5.07 13.62
N HIS A 124 1.59 -4.93 13.91
CA HIS A 124 2.18 -3.80 14.59
C HIS A 124 3.20 -3.12 13.67
N ALA A 125 3.29 -1.80 13.76
CA ALA A 125 4.33 -1.01 13.11
C ALA A 125 4.61 0.22 13.96
N GLY A 126 5.89 0.43 14.33
CA GLY A 126 6.28 1.57 15.17
C GLY A 126 5.56 1.60 16.52
N GLY A 127 5.30 0.43 17.13
CA GLY A 127 4.60 0.31 18.40
C GLY A 127 3.08 0.56 18.37
N VAL A 128 2.50 0.79 17.19
CA VAL A 128 1.06 0.98 17.01
C VAL A 128 0.45 -0.25 16.33
N ARG A 129 -0.76 -0.64 16.75
CA ARG A 129 -1.50 -1.78 16.18
C ARG A 129 -2.37 -1.34 15.00
N PHE A 130 -2.36 -2.15 13.96
CA PHE A 130 -3.13 -1.96 12.74
C PHE A 130 -3.92 -3.21 12.38
N LEU A 131 -4.99 -3.01 11.61
CA LEU A 131 -5.78 -4.06 11.00
C LEU A 131 -5.59 -3.96 9.49
N LEU A 132 -5.12 -5.03 8.87
CA LEU A 132 -5.01 -5.13 7.43
C LEU A 132 -6.38 -5.44 6.83
N ARG A 133 -6.82 -4.61 5.88
CA ARG A 133 -8.13 -4.75 5.24
C ARG A 133 -7.99 -4.88 3.75
N ALA A 134 -8.73 -5.82 3.17
CA ALA A 134 -8.98 -5.88 1.74
C ALA A 134 -10.36 -5.30 1.43
N ARG A 135 -10.42 -4.42 0.43
CA ARG A 135 -11.67 -3.97 -0.19
C ARG A 135 -11.71 -4.49 -1.61
N PHE A 136 -12.79 -5.18 -1.94
CA PHE A 136 -13.08 -5.68 -3.28
C PHE A 136 -14.00 -4.71 -3.99
N THR A 137 -13.75 -4.47 -5.26
CA THR A 137 -14.60 -3.67 -6.15
C THR A 137 -14.97 -4.55 -7.34
N VAL A 138 -16.06 -4.20 -8.03
CA VAL A 138 -16.58 -5.00 -9.16
C VAL A 138 -16.51 -4.26 -10.50
N ALA A 139 -16.26 -2.95 -10.49
CA ALA A 139 -16.21 -2.12 -11.70
C ALA A 139 -15.33 -0.87 -11.50
N PRO A 140 -14.06 -0.88 -11.91
CA PRO A 140 -13.32 -2.06 -12.39
C PRO A 140 -13.11 -3.08 -11.25
N PRO A 141 -12.99 -4.38 -11.54
CA PRO A 141 -12.79 -5.38 -10.51
C PRO A 141 -11.35 -5.32 -9.99
N THR A 142 -11.17 -4.74 -8.81
CA THR A 142 -9.87 -4.62 -8.15
C THR A 142 -9.96 -5.09 -6.70
N VAL A 143 -8.81 -5.47 -6.14
CA VAL A 143 -8.64 -5.61 -4.70
C VAL A 143 -7.64 -4.57 -4.21
N HIS A 144 -8.06 -3.83 -3.18
CA HIS A 144 -7.25 -2.84 -2.50
C HIS A 144 -6.98 -3.30 -1.08
N VAL A 145 -5.72 -3.55 -0.75
CA VAL A 145 -5.28 -3.94 0.59
C VAL A 145 -4.52 -2.81 1.25
N HIS A 146 -4.93 -2.42 2.46
CA HIS A 146 -4.29 -1.35 3.23
C HIS A 146 -4.44 -1.57 4.74
N ALA A 147 -3.49 -1.04 5.50
CA ALA A 147 -3.54 -1.05 6.96
C ALA A 147 -4.34 0.14 7.48
N VAL A 148 -5.24 -0.11 8.43
CA VAL A 148 -5.96 0.93 9.17
C VAL A 148 -5.63 0.86 10.66
N PRO A 149 -5.56 2.00 11.39
CA PRO A 149 -5.35 1.97 12.84
C PRO A 149 -6.39 1.08 13.53
N HIS A 150 -5.92 0.14 14.34
CA HIS A 150 -6.78 -0.76 15.11
C HIS A 150 -6.85 -0.30 16.55
N TYR A 151 -7.87 0.53 16.84
CA TYR A 151 -8.19 0.89 18.21
C TYR A 151 -9.03 -0.22 18.83
N PRO A 152 -8.65 -0.78 20.00
CA PRO A 152 -9.56 -1.66 20.72
C PRO A 152 -10.83 -0.86 21.04
N LEU A 153 -11.99 -1.46 20.77
CA LEU A 153 -13.26 -0.94 21.27
C LEU A 153 -13.20 -1.06 22.80
N ASN A 154 -13.20 0.09 23.48
CA ASN A 154 -13.39 0.16 24.94
C ASN A 154 -14.80 -0.29 25.32
#